data_AF-A0A2V6MDG9-F1
#
_entry.id   AF-A0A2V6MDG9-F1
#
_cell.length_a   1.000
_cell.length_b   1.000
_cell.length_c   1.000
_cell.angle_alpha   90.00
_cell.angle_beta   90.00
_cell.angle_gamma   90.00
#
_symmetry.space_group_name_H-M   'P 1'
#
loop_
_entity.id
_entity.type
_entity.pdbx_description
1 polymer ?
#
loop_
_entity_poly.entity_id
_entity_poly.type
_entity_poly.pdbx_seq_one_letter_code
_entity_poly.pdbx_strand_id
1 'polypeptide(L)'
;MKDAAKLFAYFFAVVLGGALLAPPLFWSAHRFSVFFAKYDFESFFHRALLICALAFLWPFLRSLRLHSFRDLQLDKNRHAWRDVVAGILLAGIPLLVGAVALIATRIFLLKNAVP
;
A
#
# COMPACT_ATOMS: atom_id res chain seq x y z
N MET A 1 22.65 -13.04 7.88
CA MET A 1 22.73 -13.10 6.40
C MET A 1 21.56 -13.86 5.75
N LYS A 2 21.05 -14.95 6.34
CA LYS A 2 19.94 -15.74 5.76
C LYS A 2 18.64 -14.94 5.58
N ASP A 3 18.34 -14.01 6.48
CA ASP A 3 17.12 -13.19 6.39
C ASP A 3 17.20 -12.12 5.30
N ALA A 4 18.38 -11.53 5.10
CA ALA A 4 18.63 -10.62 3.98
C ALA A 4 18.42 -11.33 2.63
N ALA A 5 18.93 -12.56 2.48
CA ALA A 5 18.71 -13.36 1.28
C ALA A 5 17.22 -13.65 1.02
N LYS A 6 16.44 -13.92 2.07
CA LYS A 6 14.98 -14.08 1.94
C LYS A 6 14.29 -12.79 1.50
N LEU A 7 14.72 -11.64 2.03
CA LEU A 7 14.17 -10.34 1.63
C LEU A 7 14.48 -10.04 0.16
N PHE A 8 15.70 -10.31 -0.30
CA PHE A 8 16.06 -10.18 -1.71
C PHE A 8 15.24 -11.15 -2.59
N ALA A 9 15.09 -12.41 -2.17
CA ALA A 9 14.27 -13.37 -2.90
C ALA A 9 12.80 -12.92 -2.99
N TYR A 10 12.25 -12.35 -1.92
CA TYR A 10 10.92 -11.75 -1.93
C TYR A 10 10.83 -10.58 -2.90
N PHE A 11 11.79 -9.66 -2.87
CA PHE A 11 11.82 -8.53 -3.79
C PHE A 11 11.84 -8.99 -5.25
N PHE A 12 12.70 -9.95 -5.59
CA PHE A 12 12.72 -10.55 -6.93
C PHE A 12 11.39 -11.22 -7.30
N ALA A 13 10.80 -12.00 -6.39
CA ALA A 13 9.51 -12.66 -6.65
C ALA A 13 8.39 -11.65 -6.91
N VAL A 14 8.36 -10.53 -6.18
CA VAL A 14 7.38 -9.45 -6.37
C VAL A 14 7.61 -8.75 -7.70
N VAL A 15 8.85 -8.42 -8.05
CA VAL A 15 9.19 -7.76 -9.31
C VAL A 15 8.85 -8.64 -10.50
N LEU A 16 9.25 -9.92 -10.47
CA LEU A 16 8.94 -10.88 -11.52
C LEU A 16 7.43 -11.14 -11.62
N GLY A 17 6.75 -11.27 -10.48
CA GLY A 17 5.31 -11.42 -10.42
C GLY A 17 4.59 -10.22 -11.05
N GLY A 18 4.95 -9.00 -10.64
CA GLY A 18 4.35 -7.78 -11.18
C GLY A 18 4.64 -7.60 -12.67
N ALA A 19 5.85 -7.92 -13.13
CA ALA A 19 6.22 -7.90 -14.54
C ALA A 19 5.42 -8.90 -15.38
N LEU A 20 5.11 -10.08 -14.82
CA LEU A 20 4.30 -11.10 -15.49
C LEU A 20 2.79 -10.78 -15.47
N LEU A 21 2.32 -10.13 -14.40
CA LEU A 21 0.91 -9.81 -14.18
C LEU A 21 0.49 -8.50 -14.89
N ALA A 22 1.43 -7.58 -15.14
CA ALA A 22 1.14 -6.30 -15.80
C ALA A 22 0.63 -6.44 -17.27
N PRO A 23 1.23 -7.25 -18.16
CA PRO A 23 0.73 -7.44 -19.53
C PRO A 23 -0.72 -7.95 -19.62
N PRO A 24 -1.12 -9.03 -18.91
CA PRO A 24 -2.51 -9.49 -18.96
C PRO A 24 -3.49 -8.48 -18.34
N LEU A 25 -3.08 -7.73 -17.31
CA LEU A 25 -3.88 -6.63 -16.76
C LEU A 25 -4.09 -5.51 -17.79
N PHE A 26 -3.05 -5.13 -18.51
CA PHE A 26 -3.13 -4.07 -19.51
C PHE A 26 -4.04 -4.46 -20.69
N TRP A 27 -3.86 -5.66 -21.26
CA TRP A 27 -4.67 -6.11 -22.38
C TRP A 27 -6.14 -6.33 -22.02
N SER A 28 -6.42 -6.90 -20.83
CA SER A 28 -7.79 -7.09 -20.36
C SER A 28 -8.49 -5.75 -20.10
N ALA A 29 -7.82 -4.80 -19.46
CA ALA A 29 -8.38 -3.48 -19.18
C ALA A 29 -8.67 -2.68 -20.47
N HIS A 30 -7.77 -2.73 -21.45
CA HIS A 30 -7.96 -2.06 -22.73
C HIS A 30 -9.13 -2.65 -23.54
N ARG A 31 -9.39 -3.96 -23.40
CA ARG A 31 -10.54 -4.62 -24.04
C ARG A 31 -11.87 -4.29 -23.36
N PHE A 32 -11.85 -4.00 -22.07
CA PHE A 32 -13.07 -3.83 -21.28
C PHE A 32 -13.68 -2.42 -21.37
N SER A 33 -12.85 -1.36 -21.42
CA SER A 33 -13.37 0.01 -21.47
C SER A 33 -12.36 1.04 -21.99
N VAL A 34 -12.87 2.01 -22.74
CA VAL A 34 -12.14 3.20 -23.21
C VAL A 34 -11.62 4.06 -22.05
N PHE A 35 -12.21 3.95 -20.85
CA PHE A 35 -11.72 4.64 -19.66
C PHE A 35 -10.30 4.20 -19.27
N PHE A 36 -10.01 2.90 -19.37
CA PHE A 36 -8.70 2.33 -19.05
C PHE A 36 -7.66 2.60 -20.14
N ALA A 37 -8.11 2.87 -21.37
CA ALA A 37 -7.23 3.24 -22.47
C ALA A 37 -6.52 4.60 -22.29
N LYS A 38 -6.95 5.41 -21.30
CA LYS A 38 -6.29 6.67 -20.96
C LYS A 38 -5.05 6.52 -20.09
N TYR A 39 -4.81 5.33 -19.53
CA TYR A 39 -3.69 5.07 -18.62
C TYR A 39 -2.58 4.33 -19.34
N ASP A 40 -1.34 4.79 -19.16
CA ASP A 40 -0.16 4.13 -19.69
C ASP A 40 0.15 2.81 -18.98
N PHE A 41 0.88 1.94 -19.68
CA PHE A 41 1.33 0.64 -19.16
C PHE A 41 2.04 0.77 -17.80
N GLU A 42 2.80 1.85 -17.59
CA GLU A 42 3.50 2.13 -16.33
C GLU A 42 2.57 2.16 -15.12
N SER A 43 1.36 2.71 -15.27
CA SER A 43 0.37 2.75 -14.19
C SER A 43 -0.14 1.35 -13.83
N PHE A 44 -0.29 0.47 -14.82
CA PHE A 44 -0.68 -0.92 -14.61
C PHE A 44 0.46 -1.72 -13.98
N PHE A 45 1.71 -1.47 -14.39
CA PHE A 45 2.89 -2.11 -13.81
C PHE A 45 3.04 -1.78 -12.32
N HIS A 46 2.93 -0.51 -11.93
CA HIS A 46 3.00 -0.10 -10.52
C HIS A 46 1.91 -0.77 -9.67
N ARG A 47 0.67 -0.82 -10.18
CA ARG A 47 -0.44 -1.48 -9.47
C ARG A 47 -0.25 -3.00 -9.39
N ALA A 48 0.22 -3.62 -10.46
CA ALA A 48 0.53 -5.05 -10.48
C ALA A 48 1.65 -5.38 -9.48
N LEU A 49 2.71 -4.55 -9.40
CA LEU A 49 3.75 -4.68 -8.40
C LEU A 49 3.20 -4.59 -6.98
N LEU A 50 2.31 -3.63 -6.69
CA LEU A 50 1.68 -3.50 -5.38
C LEU A 50 0.81 -4.73 -5.03
N ILE A 51 0.01 -5.21 -5.99
CA ILE A 51 -0.82 -6.41 -5.83
C ILE A 51 0.07 -7.63 -5.55
N CYS A 52 1.14 -7.82 -6.33
CA CYS A 52 2.09 -8.90 -6.11
C CYS A 52 2.81 -8.76 -4.78
N ALA A 53 3.20 -7.55 -4.37
CA ALA A 53 3.83 -7.32 -3.08
C ALA A 53 2.92 -7.77 -1.94
N LEU A 54 1.64 -7.39 -2.00
CA LEU A 54 0.65 -7.77 -0.99
C LEU A 54 0.35 -9.27 -1.01
N ALA A 55 0.21 -9.87 -2.19
CA ALA A 55 -0.03 -11.30 -2.34
C ALA A 55 1.15 -12.15 -1.83
N PHE A 56 2.39 -11.72 -2.12
CA PHE A 56 3.60 -12.40 -1.64
C PHE A 56 3.99 -12.03 -0.21
N LEU A 57 3.38 -11.00 0.40
CA LEU A 57 3.66 -10.62 1.78
C LEU A 57 3.31 -11.77 2.73
N TRP A 58 2.17 -12.41 2.51
CA TRP A 58 1.75 -13.57 3.30
C TRP A 58 2.71 -14.76 3.24
N PRO A 59 3.10 -15.29 2.06
CA PRO A 59 4.09 -16.37 1.98
C PRO A 59 5.48 -15.96 2.47
N PHE A 60 5.87 -14.68 2.36
CA PHE A 60 7.10 -14.18 2.95
C PHE A 60 7.07 -14.24 4.48
N LEU A 61 5.99 -13.76 5.11
CA LEU A 61 5.78 -13.88 6.55
C LEU A 61 5.79 -15.34 7.01
N ARG A 62 5.17 -16.23 6.22
CA ARG A 62 5.20 -17.68 6.48
C ARG A 62 6.62 -18.28 6.39
N SER A 63 7.44 -17.82 5.43
CA SER A 63 8.85 -18.23 5.27
C SER A 63 9.75 -17.80 6.43
N LEU A 64 9.36 -16.74 7.14
CA LEU A 64 9.99 -16.28 8.37
C LEU A 64 9.55 -17.06 9.62
N ARG A 65 8.71 -18.10 9.46
CA ARG A 65 8.11 -18.88 10.55
C ARG A 65 7.27 -18.06 11.54
N LEU A 66 6.84 -16.86 11.16
CA LEU A 66 5.82 -16.11 11.89
C LEU A 66 4.46 -16.74 11.55
N HIS A 67 4.13 -17.86 12.23
CA HIS A 67 2.91 -18.62 11.97
C HIS A 67 1.70 -18.02 12.69
N SER A 68 1.92 -17.13 13.66
CA SER A 68 0.84 -16.55 14.45
C SER A 68 1.17 -15.13 14.88
N PHE A 69 0.14 -14.28 15.02
CA PHE A 69 0.23 -12.98 15.70
C PHE A 69 0.80 -13.09 17.12
N ARG A 70 0.73 -14.28 17.74
CA ARG A 70 1.41 -14.59 19.01
C ARG A 70 2.94 -14.61 18.91
N ASP A 71 3.51 -15.02 17.77
CA ASP A 71 4.96 -15.00 17.56
C ASP A 71 5.51 -13.58 17.41
N LEU A 72 4.66 -12.63 16.99
CA LEU A 72 5.00 -11.21 16.95
C LEU A 72 4.85 -10.53 18.34
N GLN A 73 4.56 -11.28 19.41
CA GLN A 73 4.21 -10.72 20.71
C GLN A 73 3.06 -9.69 20.65
N LEU A 74 2.21 -9.75 19.61
CA LEU A 74 0.95 -8.99 19.60
C LEU A 74 -0.03 -9.71 20.53
N ASP A 75 0.13 -9.45 21.81
CA ASP A 75 -0.88 -9.82 22.79
C ASP A 75 -2.17 -9.04 22.52
N LYS A 76 -3.32 -9.63 22.88
CA LYS A 76 -4.62 -9.00 22.62
C LYS A 76 -4.71 -7.74 23.48
N ASN A 77 -4.39 -6.60 22.88
CA ASN A 77 -4.37 -5.33 23.59
C ASN A 77 -5.77 -5.01 24.11
N ARG A 78 -5.92 -5.06 25.43
CA ARG A 78 -7.17 -4.77 26.14
C ARG A 78 -7.66 -3.35 25.88
N HIS A 79 -6.77 -2.44 25.46
CA HIS A 79 -7.07 -1.06 25.12
C HIS A 79 -6.91 -0.77 23.62
N ALA A 80 -6.99 -1.78 22.76
CA ALA A 80 -6.79 -1.64 21.31
C ALA A 80 -7.58 -0.46 20.72
N TRP A 81 -8.79 -0.21 21.22
CA TRP A 81 -9.60 0.89 20.72
C TRP A 81 -9.10 2.28 21.15
N ARG A 82 -8.57 2.39 22.37
CA ARG A 82 -7.96 3.63 22.85
C ARG A 82 -6.67 3.94 22.11
N ASP A 83 -5.88 2.92 21.79
CA ASP A 83 -4.62 3.07 21.06
C ASP A 83 -4.87 3.38 19.57
N VAL A 84 -5.93 2.81 18.97
CA VAL A 84 -6.36 3.21 17.61
C VAL A 84 -6.82 4.67 17.60
N VAL A 85 -7.62 5.10 18.58
CA VAL A 85 -8.04 6.51 18.68
C VAL A 85 -6.84 7.42 18.91
N ALA A 86 -5.91 7.04 19.79
CA ALA A 86 -4.70 7.80 20.02
C ALA A 86 -3.83 7.89 18.75
N GLY A 87 -3.70 6.79 18.00
CA GLY A 87 -3.01 6.77 16.71
C GLY A 87 -3.69 7.66 15.66
N ILE A 88 -5.02 7.64 15.57
CA ILE A 88 -5.80 8.50 14.67
C ILE A 88 -5.60 9.97 15.05
N LEU A 89 -5.65 10.32 16.34
CA LEU A 89 -5.41 11.69 16.79
C LEU A 89 -3.97 12.12 16.53
N LEU A 90 -3.00 11.26 16.84
CA LEU A 90 -1.57 11.55 16.65
C LEU A 90 -1.22 11.73 15.17
N ALA A 91 -1.79 10.92 14.27
CA ALA A 91 -1.61 11.09 12.82
C ALA A 91 -2.44 12.25 12.26
N GLY A 92 -3.68 12.41 12.72
CA GLY A 92 -4.64 13.37 12.19
C GLY A 92 -4.33 14.81 12.57
N ILE A 93 -3.88 15.07 13.81
CA ILE A 93 -3.61 16.44 14.28
C ILE A 93 -2.51 17.13 13.45
N PRO A 94 -1.29 16.56 13.28
CA PRO A 94 -0.25 17.18 12.45
C PRO A 94 -0.69 17.35 11.00
N LEU A 95 -1.45 16.39 10.47
CA LEU A 95 -1.92 16.41 9.10
C LEU A 95 -2.96 17.52 8.87
N LEU A 96 -3.88 17.72 9.83
CA LEU A 96 -4.83 18.83 9.83
C LEU A 96 -4.13 20.18 9.99
N VAL A 97 -3.15 20.27 10.89
CA VAL A 97 -2.34 21.49 11.08
C VAL A 97 -1.61 21.83 9.79
N GLY A 98 -0.99 20.84 9.14
CA GLY A 98 -0.34 21.00 7.84
C GLY A 98 -1.32 21.47 6.76
N ALA A 99 -2.49 20.86 6.68
CA ALA A 99 -3.53 21.28 5.74
C ALA A 99 -3.97 22.74 5.96
N VAL A 100 -4.24 23.12 7.22
CA VAL A 100 -4.62 24.50 7.58
C VAL A 100 -3.50 25.48 7.24
N ALA A 101 -2.24 25.14 7.54
CA ALA A 101 -1.09 25.99 7.22
C ALA A 101 -0.91 26.18 5.70
N LEU A 102 -1.09 25.12 4.91
CA LEU A 102 -1.02 25.17 3.45
C LEU A 102 -2.16 26.00 2.81
N ILE A 103 -3.36 25.94 3.40
CA ILE A 103 -4.50 26.77 2.99
C ILE A 103 -4.26 28.22 3.38
N ALA A 104 -3.81 28.48 4.61
CA ALA A 104 -3.55 29.82 5.13
C ALA A 104 -2.44 30.55 4.36
N THR A 105 -1.40 29.82 3.95
CA THR A 105 -0.30 30.35 3.12
C THR A 105 -0.67 30.52 1.64
N ARG A 106 -1.92 30.20 1.24
CA ARG A 106 -2.45 30.32 -0.14
C ARG A 106 -1.69 29.50 -1.18
N ILE A 107 -0.88 28.54 -0.74
CA ILE A 107 -0.20 27.57 -1.63
C ILE A 107 -1.23 26.60 -2.22
N PHE A 108 -2.25 26.23 -1.43
CA PHE A 108 -3.40 25.45 -1.88
C PHE A 108 -4.68 26.27 -1.78
N LEU A 109 -5.40 26.37 -2.91
CA LEU A 109 -6.76 26.89 -2.94
C LEU A 109 -7.73 25.72 -2.74
N LEU A 110 -8.62 25.83 -1.75
CA LEU A 110 -9.80 24.98 -1.66
C LEU A 110 -10.64 25.24 -2.91
N LYS A 111 -10.50 24.38 -3.92
CA LYS A 111 -11.44 24.34 -5.02
C LYS A 111 -12.77 23.90 -4.41
N ASN A 112 -13.81 24.73 -4.49
CA ASN A 112 -15.18 24.45 -4.03
C ASN A 112 -15.75 23.24 -4.80
N ALA A 113 -15.28 22.05 -4.45
CA ALA A 113 -15.64 20.76 -5.05
C ALA A 113 -16.43 19.92 -4.03
N VAL A 114 -17.26 20.59 -3.24
CA VAL A 114 -18.38 19.97 -2.56
C VAL A 114 -19.61 20.39 -3.39
N PRO A 115 -20.28 19.47 -4.09
CA PRO A 115 -21.53 19.77 -4.79
C PRO A 115 -22.63 20.20 -3.81
#